data_AF-A0A7Y4D3M3-F1
#
_entry.id   AF-A0A7Y4D3M3-F1
#
_cell.length_a   1.000
_cell.length_b   1.000
_cell.length_c   1.000
_cell.angle_alpha   90.00
_cell.angle_beta   90.00
_cell.angle_gamma   90.00
#
_symmetry.space_group_name_H-M   'P 1'
#
loop_
_entity.id
_entity.type
_entity.pdbx_description
1 polymer ?
#
loop_
_entity_poly.entity_id
_entity_poly.type
_entity_poly.pdbx_seq_one_letter_code
_entity_poly.pdbx_strand_id
1 'polypeptide(L)'
;MTDKFDVLFESLRRTDSYILAADQKAAITLAAGVTFFGIYVSIFFNIMDKHYEDIPIPLSLSVVGIAIGFWIVWFIKVWGVFVPRMLPSKAKSIVSFASIVSSFDSYEMYEKYYRSIADKSPSLIEVDLLENHWICAEICAKKMKAFRLSLTWLSLSLSISLLGLAFLAFYLQFIIGTESP
;
A
#
# COMPACT_ATOMS: atom_id res chain seq x y z
N MET A 1 -22.79 14.87 29.25
CA MET A 1 -21.85 15.51 28.29
C MET A 1 -20.63 14.62 28.06
N THR A 2 -20.13 13.94 29.09
CA THR A 2 -19.05 12.93 29.08
C THR A 2 -19.25 11.77 28.10
N ASP A 3 -20.42 11.12 28.09
CA ASP A 3 -20.67 9.94 27.23
C ASP A 3 -20.41 10.15 25.73
N LYS A 4 -20.74 11.33 25.18
CA LYS A 4 -20.57 11.59 23.73
C LYS A 4 -19.10 11.76 23.35
N PHE A 5 -18.33 12.45 24.18
CA PHE A 5 -16.89 12.59 23.98
C PHE A 5 -16.19 11.24 24.15
N ASP A 6 -16.59 10.44 25.13
CA ASP A 6 -16.01 9.11 25.35
C ASP A 6 -16.24 8.18 24.13
N VAL A 7 -17.45 8.21 23.55
CA VAL A 7 -17.74 7.48 22.30
C VAL A 7 -16.90 7.97 21.11
N LEU A 8 -16.72 9.29 20.97
CA LEU A 8 -15.89 9.89 19.92
C LEU A 8 -14.42 9.53 20.06
N PHE A 9 -13.85 9.59 21.27
CA PHE A 9 -12.48 9.19 21.54
C PHE A 9 -12.26 7.69 21.32
N GLU A 10 -13.21 6.85 21.73
CA GLU A 10 -13.15 5.41 21.49
C GLU A 10 -13.22 5.08 19.98
N SER A 11 -14.07 5.79 19.23
CA SER A 11 -14.14 5.66 17.76
C SER A 11 -12.83 6.06 17.08
N LEU A 12 -12.21 7.16 17.53
CA LEU A 12 -10.91 7.63 17.06
C LEU A 12 -9.82 6.59 17.35
N ARG A 13 -9.77 6.06 18.58
CA ARG A 13 -8.82 5.03 19.01
C ARG A 13 -8.92 3.76 18.17
N ARG A 14 -10.15 3.31 17.85
CA ARG A 14 -10.37 2.14 16.98
C ARG A 14 -9.91 2.41 15.55
N THR A 15 -10.15 3.61 15.04
CA THR A 15 -9.72 4.00 13.68
C THR A 15 -8.20 4.01 13.55
N ASP A 16 -7.49 4.55 14.54
CA ASP A 16 -6.04 4.52 14.61
C ASP A 16 -5.49 3.08 14.67
N SER A 17 -6.13 2.23 15.48
CA SER A 17 -5.82 0.79 15.55
C SER A 17 -5.99 0.10 14.18
N TYR A 18 -7.01 0.46 13.39
CA TYR A 18 -7.20 -0.07 12.04
C TYR A 18 -6.14 0.43 11.05
N ILE A 19 -5.67 1.68 11.19
CA ILE A 19 -4.57 2.22 10.38
C ILE A 19 -3.29 1.42 10.65
N LEU A 20 -2.96 1.19 11.93
CA LEU A 20 -1.80 0.37 12.32
C LEU A 20 -1.92 -1.07 11.80
N ALA A 21 -3.11 -1.67 11.91
CA ALA A 21 -3.35 -3.00 11.39
C ALA A 21 -3.22 -3.09 9.85
N ALA A 22 -3.59 -2.02 9.13
CA ALA A 22 -3.40 -1.95 7.68
C ALA A 22 -1.91 -1.92 7.31
N ASP A 23 -1.11 -1.14 8.05
CA ASP A 23 0.34 -1.04 7.82
C ASP A 23 1.04 -2.37 8.09
N GLN A 24 0.69 -3.07 9.17
CA GLN A 24 1.21 -4.40 9.48
C GLN A 24 0.88 -5.41 8.38
N LYS A 25 -0.39 -5.44 7.93
CA LYS A 25 -0.80 -6.34 6.83
C LYS A 25 -0.08 -6.03 5.53
N ALA A 26 0.11 -4.75 5.21
CA ALA A 26 0.86 -4.33 4.04
C ALA A 26 2.35 -4.73 4.15
N ALA A 27 2.97 -4.59 5.32
CA ALA A 27 4.35 -5.01 5.54
C ALA A 27 4.53 -6.53 5.40
N ILE A 28 3.62 -7.33 5.95
CA ILE A 28 3.62 -8.79 5.77
C ILE A 28 3.44 -9.16 4.29
N THR A 29 2.52 -8.49 3.61
CA THR A 29 2.27 -8.72 2.18
C THR A 29 3.50 -8.36 1.33
N LEU A 30 4.19 -7.26 1.68
CA LEU A 30 5.43 -6.85 1.03
C LEU A 30 6.52 -7.92 1.21
N ALA A 31 6.72 -8.41 2.44
CA ALA A 31 7.70 -9.45 2.74
C ALA A 31 7.38 -10.73 1.95
N ALA A 32 6.14 -11.21 2.01
CA ALA A 32 5.70 -12.40 1.28
C ALA A 32 5.88 -12.24 -0.24
N GLY A 33 5.51 -11.08 -0.79
CA GLY A 33 5.67 -10.80 -2.21
C GLY A 33 7.13 -10.79 -2.66
N VAL A 34 8.03 -10.16 -1.89
CA VAL A 34 9.48 -10.19 -2.18
C VAL A 34 10.02 -11.62 -2.11
N THR A 35 9.59 -12.44 -1.16
CA THR A 35 9.97 -13.86 -1.08
C THR A 35 9.52 -14.63 -2.33
N PHE A 36 8.26 -14.50 -2.75
CA PHE A 36 7.77 -15.18 -3.95
C PHE A 36 8.46 -14.69 -5.23
N PHE A 37 8.76 -13.40 -5.32
CA PHE A 37 9.55 -12.86 -6.42
C PHE A 37 10.95 -13.48 -6.44
N GLY A 38 11.61 -13.59 -5.28
CA GLY A 38 12.89 -14.27 -5.15
C GLY A 38 12.84 -15.73 -5.64
N ILE A 39 11.81 -16.48 -5.23
CA ILE A 39 11.59 -17.86 -5.69
C ILE A 39 11.42 -17.91 -7.22
N TYR A 40 10.59 -17.04 -7.79
CA TYR A 40 10.39 -16.95 -9.24
C TYR A 40 11.72 -16.68 -9.97
N VAL A 41 12.48 -15.69 -9.51
CA VAL A 41 13.78 -15.31 -10.08
C VAL A 41 14.77 -16.48 -10.02
N SER A 42 14.86 -17.17 -8.87
CA SER A 42 15.73 -18.33 -8.71
C SER A 42 15.37 -19.47 -9.66
N ILE A 43 14.08 -19.78 -9.82
CA ILE A 43 13.63 -20.83 -10.76
C ILE A 43 13.92 -20.42 -12.20
N PHE A 44 13.57 -19.19 -12.57
CA PHE A 44 13.78 -18.68 -13.92
C PHE A 44 15.25 -18.73 -14.32
N PHE A 45 16.16 -18.22 -13.48
CA PHE A 45 17.59 -18.26 -13.77
C PHE A 45 18.16 -19.67 -13.77
N ASN A 46 17.64 -20.59 -12.94
CA ASN A 46 18.06 -22.00 -13.00
C ASN A 46 17.70 -22.66 -14.34
N ILE A 47 16.52 -22.36 -14.89
CA ILE A 47 16.10 -22.83 -16.21
C ILE A 47 17.01 -22.24 -17.29
N MET A 48 17.26 -20.93 -17.22
CA MET A 48 18.12 -20.25 -18.20
C MET A 48 19.56 -20.76 -18.15
N ASP A 49 20.13 -21.01 -16.97
CA ASP A 49 21.50 -21.53 -16.85
C ASP A 49 21.67 -22.92 -17.49
N LYS A 50 20.63 -23.76 -17.40
CA LYS A 50 20.64 -25.12 -17.96
C LYS A 50 20.32 -25.19 -19.45
N HIS A 51 19.47 -24.29 -19.95
CA HIS A 51 18.90 -24.34 -21.30
C HIS A 51 19.11 -23.06 -22.09
N TYR A 52 20.15 -22.29 -21.76
CA TYR A 52 20.44 -21.00 -22.38
C TYR A 52 20.63 -21.11 -23.90
N GLU A 53 21.24 -22.19 -24.38
CA GLU A 53 21.46 -22.40 -25.82
C GLU A 53 20.17 -22.81 -26.54
N ASP A 54 19.23 -23.45 -25.84
CA ASP A 54 17.98 -23.97 -26.42
C ASP A 54 16.86 -22.90 -26.47
N ILE A 55 16.88 -21.93 -25.54
CA ILE A 55 15.82 -20.92 -25.40
C ILE A 55 16.20 -19.63 -26.14
N PRO A 56 15.41 -19.18 -27.13
CA PRO A 56 15.66 -17.91 -27.79
C PRO A 56 15.67 -16.73 -26.81
N ILE A 57 16.71 -15.90 -26.86
CA ILE A 57 16.86 -14.70 -26.02
C ILE A 57 15.63 -13.76 -26.08
N PRO A 58 14.99 -13.51 -27.24
CA PRO A 58 13.78 -12.67 -27.28
C PRO A 58 12.62 -13.24 -26.46
N LEU A 59 12.51 -14.58 -26.38
CA LEU A 59 11.46 -15.25 -25.64
C LEU A 59 11.68 -15.12 -24.13
N SER A 60 12.91 -15.39 -23.66
CA SER A 60 13.24 -15.26 -22.25
C SER A 60 13.09 -13.81 -21.75
N LEU A 61 13.53 -12.84 -22.55
CA LEU A 61 13.34 -11.40 -22.26
C LEU A 61 11.86 -11.01 -22.18
N SER A 62 11.01 -11.57 -23.04
CA SER A 62 9.57 -11.29 -23.03
C SER A 62 8.91 -11.84 -21.76
N VAL A 63 9.22 -13.09 -21.39
CA VAL A 63 8.69 -13.73 -20.18
C VAL A 63 9.10 -12.97 -18.92
N VAL A 64 10.40 -12.65 -18.78
CA VAL A 64 10.89 -11.94 -17.60
C VAL A 64 10.41 -10.50 -17.56
N GLY A 65 10.36 -9.81 -18.71
CA GLY A 65 9.95 -8.41 -18.81
C GLY A 65 8.49 -8.21 -18.43
N ILE A 66 7.60 -9.06 -18.92
CA ILE A 66 6.17 -9.03 -18.56
C ILE A 66 6.00 -9.30 -17.06
N ALA A 67 6.67 -10.33 -16.52
CA ALA A 67 6.59 -10.64 -15.10
C ALA A 67 7.06 -9.47 -14.23
N ILE A 68 8.24 -8.88 -14.52
CA ILE A 68 8.78 -7.73 -13.79
C ILE A 68 7.81 -6.54 -13.85
N GLY A 69 7.19 -6.28 -15.01
CA GLY A 69 6.21 -5.20 -15.15
C GLY A 69 5.07 -5.31 -14.14
N PHE A 70 4.49 -6.51 -13.97
CA PHE A 70 3.44 -6.73 -12.98
C PHE A 70 3.94 -6.61 -11.54
N TRP A 71 5.14 -7.11 -11.24
CA TRP A 71 5.77 -6.96 -9.93
C TRP A 71 6.02 -5.49 -9.55
N ILE A 72 6.45 -4.65 -10.50
CA ILE A 72 6.62 -3.21 -10.28
C ILE A 72 5.27 -2.55 -9.95
N VAL A 73 4.22 -2.85 -10.73
CA VAL A 73 2.89 -2.28 -10.47
C VAL A 73 2.38 -2.70 -9.09
N TRP A 74 2.53 -3.98 -8.74
CA TRP A 74 2.20 -4.48 -7.40
C TRP A 74 2.93 -3.71 -6.30
N PHE A 75 4.25 -3.54 -6.42
CA PHE A 75 5.07 -2.82 -5.43
C PHE A 75 4.57 -1.39 -5.23
N ILE A 76 4.26 -0.67 -6.32
CA ILE A 76 3.69 0.68 -6.26
C ILE A 76 2.33 0.68 -5.52
N LYS A 77 1.48 -0.35 -5.72
CA LYS A 77 0.20 -0.45 -5.02
C LYS A 77 0.35 -0.71 -3.53
N VAL A 78 1.27 -1.59 -3.12
CA VAL A 78 1.56 -1.81 -1.69
C VAL A 78 2.16 -0.57 -1.05
N TRP A 79 3.08 0.12 -1.74
CA TRP A 79 3.67 1.37 -1.26
C TRP A 79 2.64 2.45 -0.96
N GLY A 80 1.58 2.52 -1.78
CA GLY A 80 0.45 3.44 -1.57
C GLY A 80 -0.32 3.24 -0.25
N VAL A 81 -0.13 2.11 0.46
CA VAL A 81 -0.69 1.91 1.80
C VAL A 81 0.08 2.73 2.84
N PHE A 82 1.42 2.78 2.74
CA PHE A 82 2.26 3.51 3.68
C PHE A 82 2.21 5.02 3.47
N VAL A 83 2.00 5.46 2.22
CA VAL A 83 1.97 6.88 1.85
C VAL A 83 0.60 7.25 1.24
N PRO A 84 -0.47 7.33 2.05
CA PRO A 84 -1.77 7.76 1.56
C PRO A 84 -1.70 9.25 1.16
N ARG A 85 -2.12 9.57 -0.07
CA ARG A 85 -2.25 10.98 -0.49
C ARG A 85 -3.42 11.64 0.24
N MET A 86 -3.08 12.54 1.14
CA MET A 86 -4.03 13.37 1.87
C MET A 86 -4.17 14.72 1.16
N LEU A 87 -5.41 15.21 1.04
CA LEU A 87 -5.66 16.61 0.79
C LEU A 87 -5.73 17.29 2.15
N PRO A 88 -5.01 18.40 2.38
CA PRO A 88 -5.13 19.12 3.63
C PRO A 88 -6.57 19.60 3.83
N SER A 89 -7.07 19.52 5.06
CA SER A 89 -8.36 20.12 5.39
C SER A 89 -8.29 21.64 5.18
N LYS A 90 -9.40 22.23 4.73
CA LYS A 90 -9.52 23.70 4.61
C LYS A 90 -9.73 24.38 5.97
N ALA A 91 -10.13 23.63 7.01
CA ALA A 91 -10.39 24.15 8.34
C ALA A 91 -9.15 24.05 9.24
N LYS A 92 -8.92 25.12 10.02
CA LYS A 92 -7.90 25.15 11.06
C LYS A 92 -8.45 24.47 12.31
N SER A 93 -7.84 23.37 12.72
CA SER A 93 -8.24 22.60 13.90
C SER A 93 -7.12 22.62 14.94
N ILE A 94 -7.48 22.65 16.22
CA ILE A 94 -6.54 22.54 17.35
C ILE A 94 -6.32 21.09 17.80
N VAL A 95 -7.09 20.13 17.28
CA VAL A 95 -6.98 18.71 17.66
C VAL A 95 -6.46 17.85 16.51
N SER A 96 -6.70 18.25 15.25
CA SER A 96 -6.22 17.51 14.10
C SER A 96 -4.75 17.81 13.80
N PHE A 97 -3.88 16.82 14.01
CA PHE A 97 -2.45 16.91 13.69
C PHE A 97 -2.20 17.31 12.22
N ALA A 98 -2.98 16.76 11.29
CA ALA A 98 -2.84 17.08 9.86
C ALA A 98 -3.22 18.54 9.54
N SER A 99 -4.24 19.09 10.20
CA SER A 99 -4.59 20.50 10.09
C SER A 99 -3.51 21.38 10.72
N ILE A 100 -3.00 21.00 11.90
CA ILE A 100 -2.01 21.78 12.63
C ILE A 100 -0.73 21.93 11.80
N VAL A 101 -0.20 20.83 11.29
CA VAL A 101 1.05 20.81 10.51
C VAL A 101 0.91 21.51 9.15
N SER A 102 -0.29 21.52 8.57
CA SER A 102 -0.52 22.16 7.26
C SER A 102 -0.91 23.64 7.36
N SER A 103 -1.40 24.09 8.52
CA SER A 103 -2.02 25.41 8.68
C SER A 103 -1.28 26.37 9.60
N PHE A 104 -0.27 25.88 10.34
CA PHE A 104 0.54 26.69 11.26
C PHE A 104 2.03 26.43 11.02
N ASP A 105 2.74 27.48 10.63
CA ASP A 105 4.18 27.42 10.34
C ASP A 105 5.06 27.56 11.59
N SER A 106 4.48 27.94 12.74
CA SER A 106 5.21 28.07 14.00
C SER A 106 4.33 27.77 15.22
N TYR A 107 4.99 27.41 16.32
CA TYR A 107 4.33 27.19 17.61
C TYR A 107 3.63 28.47 18.09
N GLU A 108 4.22 29.66 17.93
CA GLU A 108 3.55 30.91 18.36
C GLU A 108 2.25 31.16 17.57
N MET A 109 2.21 30.77 16.29
CA MET A 109 1.00 30.90 15.47
C MET A 109 -0.10 29.96 15.95
N TYR A 110 0.27 28.72 16.31
CA TYR A 110 -0.63 27.74 16.89
C TYR A 110 -1.14 28.17 18.26
N GLU A 111 -0.26 28.62 19.16
CA GLU A 111 -0.62 29.07 20.50
C GLU A 111 -1.56 30.29 20.46
N LYS A 112 -1.28 31.26 19.57
CA LYS A 112 -2.15 32.43 19.37
C LYS A 112 -3.54 32.03 18.89
N TYR A 113 -3.62 31.04 17.99
CA TYR A 113 -4.90 30.51 17.51
C TYR A 113 -5.65 29.76 18.61
N TYR A 114 -4.96 28.87 19.34
CA TYR A 114 -5.53 28.14 20.47
C TYR A 114 -6.12 29.08 21.52
N ARG A 115 -5.36 30.08 21.96
CA ARG A 115 -5.84 31.09 22.93
C ARG A 115 -7.02 31.91 22.39
N SER A 116 -7.08 32.16 21.07
CA SER A 116 -8.21 32.89 20.44
C SER A 116 -9.53 32.10 20.41
N ILE A 117 -9.47 30.79 20.63
CA ILE A 117 -10.63 29.88 20.62
C ILE A 117 -10.96 29.36 22.02
N ALA A 118 -10.00 29.37 22.95
CA ALA A 118 -10.21 28.93 24.34
C ALA A 118 -11.35 29.69 25.06
N ASP A 119 -11.66 30.92 24.62
CA ASP A 119 -12.80 31.72 25.11
C ASP A 119 -14.13 31.46 24.36
N LYS A 120 -14.14 30.57 23.36
CA LYS A 120 -15.32 30.22 22.55
C LYS A 120 -15.85 28.83 22.92
N SER A 121 -17.16 28.64 22.72
CA SER A 121 -17.95 27.57 23.34
C SER A 121 -17.39 26.13 23.15
N PRO A 122 -17.68 25.21 24.09
CA PRO A 122 -17.28 23.79 24.02
C PRO A 122 -17.72 23.03 22.75
N SER A 123 -18.65 23.59 21.95
CA SER A 123 -19.03 23.03 20.66
C SER A 123 -17.90 23.04 19.62
N LEU A 124 -16.92 23.95 19.71
CA LEU A 124 -15.77 23.99 18.80
C LEU A 124 -14.84 22.78 18.98
N ILE A 125 -14.72 22.27 20.20
CA ILE A 125 -13.93 21.07 20.50
C ILE A 125 -14.61 19.82 19.92
N GLU A 126 -15.94 19.73 20.01
CA GLU A 126 -16.70 18.64 19.36
C GLU A 126 -16.51 18.64 17.84
N VAL A 127 -16.56 19.82 17.22
CA VAL A 127 -16.35 19.98 15.76
C VAL A 127 -14.93 19.58 15.35
N ASP A 128 -13.91 19.99 16.10
CA ASP A 128 -12.52 19.60 15.84
C ASP A 128 -12.28 18.11 16.01
N LEU A 129 -12.90 17.48 17.03
CA LEU A 129 -12.81 16.04 17.23
C LEU A 129 -13.49 15.27 16.09
N LEU A 130 -14.64 15.74 15.63
CA LEU A 130 -15.35 15.18 14.47
C LEU A 130 -14.52 15.30 13.20
N GLU A 131 -13.87 16.45 12.97
CA GLU A 131 -12.98 16.66 11.83
C GLU A 131 -11.79 15.71 11.87
N ASN A 132 -11.13 15.58 13.03
CA ASN A 132 -10.00 14.67 13.17
C ASN A 132 -10.43 13.20 12.97
N HIS A 133 -11.59 12.82 13.51
CA HIS A 133 -12.16 11.49 13.29
C HIS A 133 -12.43 11.23 11.81
N TRP A 134 -13.02 12.19 11.10
CA TRP A 134 -13.25 12.11 9.65
C TRP A 134 -11.94 11.93 8.87
N ILE A 135 -10.91 12.72 9.18
CA ILE A 135 -9.58 12.64 8.56
C ILE A 135 -8.97 11.24 8.78
N CYS A 136 -9.00 10.72 10.02
CA CYS A 136 -8.52 9.38 10.33
C CYS A 136 -9.32 8.29 9.60
N ALA A 137 -10.64 8.42 9.52
CA ALA A 137 -11.49 7.48 8.80
C ALA A 137 -11.18 7.49 7.29
N GLU A 138 -10.93 8.67 6.71
CA GLU A 138 -10.53 8.81 5.32
C GLU A 138 -9.15 8.16 5.05
N ILE A 139 -8.16 8.37 5.93
CA ILE A 139 -6.85 7.70 5.86
C ILE A 139 -7.06 6.19 5.89
N CYS A 140 -7.82 5.69 6.86
CA CYS A 140 -8.10 4.26 7.01
C CYS A 140 -8.75 3.69 5.74
N ALA A 141 -9.77 4.35 5.19
CA ALA A 141 -10.44 3.92 3.96
C ALA A 141 -9.48 3.89 2.76
N LYS A 142 -8.64 4.92 2.59
CA LYS A 142 -7.64 4.99 1.51
C LYS A 142 -6.60 3.87 1.65
N LYS A 143 -6.08 3.64 2.85
CA LYS A 143 -5.12 2.55 3.14
C LYS A 143 -5.73 1.18 2.83
N MET A 144 -6.95 0.91 3.31
CA MET A 144 -7.64 -0.36 3.05
C MET A 144 -7.94 -0.58 1.57
N LYS A 145 -8.32 0.48 0.84
CA LYS A 145 -8.52 0.41 -0.62
C LYS A 145 -7.21 0.09 -1.36
N ALA A 146 -6.12 0.76 -1.00
CA ALA A 146 -4.79 0.50 -1.57
C ALA A 146 -4.33 -0.94 -1.26
N PHE A 147 -4.56 -1.41 -0.03
CA PHE A 147 -4.25 -2.77 0.38
C PHE A 147 -5.05 -3.82 -0.38
N ARG A 148 -6.36 -3.63 -0.56
CA ARG A 148 -7.18 -4.53 -1.37
C ARG A 148 -6.69 -4.59 -2.82
N LEU A 149 -6.37 -3.44 -3.40
CA LEU A 149 -5.86 -3.37 -4.75
C LEU A 149 -4.50 -4.07 -4.87
N SER A 150 -3.61 -3.91 -3.87
CA SER A 150 -2.32 -4.58 -3.88
C SER A 150 -2.44 -6.10 -3.82
N LEU A 151 -3.41 -6.66 -3.08
CA LEU A 151 -3.67 -8.11 -3.11
C LEU A 151 -4.10 -8.61 -4.49
N THR A 152 -4.93 -7.84 -5.21
CA THR A 152 -5.29 -8.18 -6.59
C THR A 152 -4.07 -8.18 -7.50
N TRP A 153 -3.23 -7.16 -7.42
CA TRP A 153 -2.00 -7.11 -8.21
C TRP A 153 -1.00 -8.19 -7.81
N LEU A 154 -0.93 -8.57 -6.54
CA LEU A 154 -0.08 -9.69 -6.09
C LEU A 154 -0.50 -10.99 -6.76
N SER A 155 -1.81 -11.28 -6.74
CA SER A 155 -2.36 -12.47 -7.39
C SER A 155 -2.08 -12.49 -8.89
N LEU A 156 -2.20 -11.34 -9.57
CA LEU A 156 -1.85 -11.22 -10.99
C LEU A 156 -0.36 -11.44 -11.24
N SER A 157 0.52 -10.81 -10.46
CA SER A 157 1.98 -11.00 -10.57
C SER A 157 2.38 -12.46 -10.40
N LEU A 158 1.83 -13.14 -9.39
CA LEU A 158 2.08 -14.57 -9.16
C LEU A 158 1.57 -15.42 -10.33
N SER A 159 0.36 -15.15 -10.82
CA SER A 159 -0.24 -15.91 -11.92
C SER A 159 0.56 -15.77 -13.22
N ILE A 160 1.02 -14.57 -13.53
CA ILE A 160 1.82 -14.28 -14.73
C ILE A 160 3.22 -14.87 -14.62
N SER A 161 3.85 -14.77 -13.45
CA SER A 161 5.12 -15.45 -13.18
C SER A 161 4.98 -16.96 -13.37
N LEU A 162 3.93 -17.58 -12.84
CA LEU A 162 3.68 -19.01 -13.01
C LEU A 162 3.40 -19.39 -14.47
N LEU A 163 2.58 -18.62 -15.17
CA LEU A 163 2.25 -18.83 -16.58
C LEU A 163 3.49 -18.69 -17.45
N GLY A 164 4.36 -17.72 -17.17
CA GLY A 164 5.64 -17.54 -17.84
C GLY A 164 6.58 -18.75 -17.67
N LEU A 165 6.69 -19.28 -16.45
CA LEU A 165 7.46 -20.50 -16.19
C LEU A 165 6.85 -21.73 -16.88
N ALA A 166 5.52 -21.86 -16.83
CA ALA A 166 4.81 -22.96 -17.49
C ALA A 166 4.99 -22.92 -19.01
N PHE A 167 4.99 -21.71 -19.59
CA PHE A 167 5.23 -21.51 -21.02
C PHE A 167 6.67 -21.91 -21.41
N LEU A 168 7.67 -21.53 -20.61
CA LEU A 168 9.06 -21.96 -20.83
C LEU A 168 9.20 -23.48 -20.72
N ALA A 169 8.59 -24.10 -19.71
CA ALA A 169 8.60 -25.55 -19.56
C ALA A 169 7.94 -26.26 -20.75
N PHE A 170 6.81 -25.73 -21.25
CA PHE A 170 6.14 -26.24 -22.44
C PHE A 170 7.03 -26.13 -23.70
N TYR A 171 7.71 -24.99 -23.87
CA TYR A 171 8.65 -24.78 -24.97
C TYR A 171 9.79 -25.81 -24.95
N LEU A 172 10.42 -26.01 -23.78
CA LEU A 172 11.47 -27.01 -23.60
C LEU A 172 10.99 -28.44 -23.91
N GLN A 173 9.83 -28.82 -23.39
CA GLN A 173 9.30 -30.18 -23.51
C GLN A 173 8.91 -30.54 -24.94
N PHE A 174 8.23 -29.64 -25.66
CA PHE A 174 7.55 -29.99 -26.91
C PHE A 174 8.24 -29.45 -28.16
N ILE A 175 8.96 -28.34 -28.07
CA ILE A 175 9.60 -27.73 -29.24
C ILE A 175 11.03 -28.23 -29.37
N ILE A 176 11.80 -28.28 -28.26
CA ILE A 176 13.17 -28.81 -28.29
C ILE A 176 13.17 -30.34 -28.16
N GLY A 177 12.32 -30.90 -27.29
CA GLY A 177 12.21 -32.36 -27.09
C GLY A 177 11.75 -33.15 -28.32
N THR A 178 11.20 -32.51 -29.35
CA THR A 178 10.82 -33.17 -30.62
C THR A 178 11.91 -33.10 -31.70
N GLU A 179 12.98 -32.32 -31.48
CA GLU A 179 14.12 -32.19 -32.40
C GLU A 179 15.31 -33.09 -32.02
N SER A 180 15.21 -33.89 -30.95
CA SER A 180 16.21 -34.92 -30.61
C SER A 180 15.84 -36.26 -31.25
N PRO A 181 16.68 -36.83 -32.15
CA PRO A 181 16.45 -38.14 -32.76
C PRO A 181 16.61 -39.31 -31.77
#